data_AF-X1R9W5-F1
#
_entry.id   AF-X1R9W5-F1
#
_cell.length_a   1.000
_cell.length_b   1.000
_cell.length_c   1.000
_cell.angle_alpha   90.00
_cell.angle_beta   90.00
_cell.angle_gamma   90.00
#
_symmetry.space_group_name_H-M   'P 1'
#
loop_
_entity.id
_entity.type
_entity.pdbx_description
1 polymer ?
#
loop_
_entity_poly.entity_id
_entity_poly.type
_entity_poly.pdbx_seq_one_letter_code
_entity_poly.pdbx_strand_id
1 'polypeptide(L)'
;MSKIIATRAIRGAHKLVARAENELQQAIKEKGPQTQVEFPNTGYYLPISYGMLGLKVETLGGLTELLEEAKNLLPPIPEGSLWLPYLGHTLDAGMATLFADEI
;
A
#
# COMPACT_ATOMS: atom_id res chain seq x y z
N MET A 1 16.65 -14.00 -7.38
CA MET A 1 16.32 -12.58 -7.09
C MET A 1 17.54 -11.90 -6.47
N SER A 2 17.97 -10.74 -6.97
CA SER A 2 19.15 -10.03 -6.44
C SER A 2 18.83 -9.35 -5.10
N LYS A 3 19.68 -9.58 -4.09
CA LYS A 3 19.56 -8.95 -2.76
C LYS A 3 19.54 -7.43 -2.82
N ILE A 4 20.38 -6.84 -3.68
CA ILE A 4 20.48 -5.39 -3.84
C ILE A 4 19.16 -4.83 -4.38
N ILE A 5 18.56 -5.51 -5.36
CA ILE A 5 17.28 -5.11 -5.96
C ILE A 5 16.16 -5.23 -4.92
N ALA A 6 16.06 -6.40 -4.25
CA ALA A 6 15.07 -6.62 -3.21
C ALA A 6 15.15 -5.58 -2.08
N THR A 7 16.36 -5.28 -1.61
CA THR A 7 16.58 -4.28 -0.56
C THR A 7 16.09 -2.89 -0.99
N ARG A 8 16.35 -2.50 -2.24
CA ARG A 8 15.91 -1.20 -2.77
C ARG A 8 14.39 -1.15 -2.95
N ALA A 9 13.79 -2.22 -3.46
CA ALA A 9 12.34 -2.33 -3.62
C ALA A 9 11.62 -2.24 -2.27
N ILE A 10 12.06 -3.02 -1.28
CA ILE A 10 11.48 -3.01 0.08
C ILE A 10 11.61 -1.62 0.72
N ARG A 11 12.78 -0.98 0.62
CA ARG A 11 12.95 0.41 1.11
C ARG A 11 12.03 1.41 0.40
N GLY A 12 11.77 1.21 -0.89
CA GLY A 12 10.84 2.03 -1.66
C GLY A 12 9.41 1.86 -1.17
N ALA A 13 8.97 0.62 -0.95
CA ALA A 13 7.65 0.30 -0.43
C ALA A 13 7.38 0.97 0.92
N HIS A 14 8.32 0.86 1.87
CA HIS A 14 8.23 1.55 3.16
C HIS A 14 8.04 3.07 3.01
N LYS A 15 8.74 3.70 2.06
CA LYS A 15 8.60 5.15 1.81
C LYS A 15 7.23 5.51 1.23
N LEU A 16 6.71 4.71 0.29
CA LEU A 16 5.43 4.99 -0.36
C LEU A 16 4.25 4.74 0.59
N VAL A 17 4.27 3.66 1.38
CA VAL A 17 3.26 3.43 2.42
C VAL A 17 3.24 4.56 3.45
N ALA A 18 4.42 5.00 3.91
CA ALA A 18 4.51 6.14 4.83
C ALA A 18 4.00 7.44 4.20
N ARG A 19 4.21 7.65 2.90
CA ARG A 19 3.68 8.81 2.18
C ARG A 19 2.16 8.76 2.11
N ALA A 20 1.59 7.63 1.70
CA ALA A 20 0.15 7.40 1.63
C ALA A 20 -0.53 7.60 2.98
N GLU A 21 0.09 7.12 4.07
CA GLU A 21 -0.40 7.35 5.43
C GLU A 21 -0.51 8.84 5.78
N ASN A 22 0.52 9.62 5.47
CA ASN A 22 0.52 11.06 5.76
C ASN A 22 -0.53 11.81 4.90
N GLU A 23 -0.61 11.50 3.61
CA GLU A 23 -1.57 12.13 2.70
C GLU A 23 -3.02 11.78 3.08
N LEU A 24 -3.29 10.52 3.45
CA LEU A 24 -4.59 10.08 3.91
C LEU A 24 -4.99 10.74 5.24
N GLN A 25 -4.08 10.80 6.21
CA GLN A 25 -4.34 11.48 7.49
C GLN A 25 -4.66 12.96 7.28
N GLN A 26 -3.93 13.62 6.39
CA GLN A 26 -4.21 15.01 6.03
C GLN A 26 -5.59 15.16 5.38
N ALA A 27 -5.92 14.31 4.40
CA ALA A 27 -7.21 14.35 3.71
C ALA A 27 -8.39 14.10 4.67
N ILE A 28 -8.27 13.13 5.58
CA ILE A 28 -9.28 12.86 6.61
C ILE A 28 -9.44 14.06 7.55
N LYS A 29 -8.35 14.72 7.93
CA LYS A 29 -8.41 15.90 8.80
C LYS A 29 -9.09 17.09 8.12
N GLU A 30 -8.88 17.27 6.82
CA GLU A 30 -9.43 18.41 6.06
C GLU A 30 -10.88 18.20 5.66
N LYS A 31 -11.24 16.99 5.20
CA LYS A 31 -12.56 16.71 4.58
C LYS A 31 -13.46 15.83 5.45
N GLY A 32 -12.90 15.16 6.46
CA GLY A 32 -13.61 14.22 7.31
C GLY A 32 -13.70 12.81 6.70
N PRO A 33 -13.84 11.77 7.55
CA PRO A 33 -13.78 10.37 7.12
C PRO A 33 -14.95 9.94 6.23
N GLN A 34 -16.06 10.67 6.23
CA GLN A 34 -17.28 10.34 5.46
C GLN A 34 -17.25 10.90 4.02
N THR A 35 -16.17 11.56 3.62
CA THR A 35 -16.05 12.08 2.25
C THR A 35 -15.94 10.92 1.27
N GLN A 36 -16.75 10.96 0.21
CA GLN A 36 -16.75 9.92 -0.82
C GLN A 36 -15.45 9.92 -1.64
N VAL A 37 -15.00 8.72 -1.99
CA VAL A 37 -13.83 8.45 -2.82
C VAL A 37 -14.27 7.55 -3.97
N GLU A 38 -14.03 8.01 -5.20
CA GLU A 38 -14.32 7.25 -6.41
C GLU A 38 -13.40 7.68 -7.55
N PHE A 39 -13.12 6.77 -8.47
CA PHE A 39 -12.58 7.13 -9.78
C PHE A 39 -13.72 7.41 -10.77
N PRO A 40 -13.54 8.35 -11.71
CA PRO A 40 -14.55 8.59 -12.73
C PRO A 40 -14.67 7.38 -13.67
N ASN A 41 -15.90 7.06 -14.07
CA ASN A 41 -16.21 6.03 -15.08
C ASN A 41 -15.77 4.59 -14.73
N THR A 42 -15.84 4.20 -13.46
CA THR A 42 -15.64 2.80 -13.04
C THR A 42 -16.77 2.30 -12.15
N GLY A 43 -17.16 1.03 -12.32
CA GLY A 43 -18.06 0.31 -11.41
C GLY A 43 -17.31 -0.59 -10.41
N TYR A 44 -15.98 -0.46 -10.35
CA TYR A 44 -15.09 -1.35 -9.59
C TYR A 44 -14.43 -0.68 -8.38
N TYR A 45 -15.01 0.40 -7.85
CA TYR A 45 -14.44 1.14 -6.73
C TYR A 45 -12.98 1.55 -7.02
N LEU A 46 -12.07 1.23 -6.10
CA LEU A 46 -10.63 1.25 -6.32
C LEU A 46 -10.20 -0.13 -6.88
N PRO A 47 -9.78 -0.20 -8.16
CA PRO A 47 -9.62 -1.48 -8.86
C PRO A 47 -8.61 -2.45 -8.25
N ILE A 48 -7.50 -1.98 -7.69
CA ILE A 48 -6.46 -2.85 -7.14
C ILE A 48 -6.92 -3.44 -5.80
N SER A 49 -7.43 -2.62 -4.88
CA SER A 49 -7.97 -3.09 -3.60
C SER A 49 -9.15 -4.02 -3.81
N TYR A 50 -10.04 -3.71 -4.75
CA TYR A 50 -11.18 -4.55 -5.06
C TYR A 50 -10.75 -5.86 -5.74
N GLY A 51 -9.80 -5.81 -6.67
CA GLY A 51 -9.30 -6.98 -7.38
C GLY A 51 -8.52 -7.95 -6.49
N MET A 52 -7.73 -7.44 -5.54
CA MET A 52 -6.87 -8.26 -4.68
C MET A 52 -7.57 -8.73 -3.41
N LEU A 53 -8.40 -7.88 -2.80
CA LEU A 53 -8.98 -8.11 -1.47
C LEU A 53 -10.51 -8.14 -1.47
N GLY A 54 -11.17 -7.72 -2.55
CA GLY A 54 -12.62 -7.52 -2.59
C GLY A 54 -13.10 -6.32 -1.77
N LEU A 55 -12.18 -5.46 -1.31
CA LEU A 55 -12.50 -4.27 -0.52
C LEU A 55 -13.18 -3.22 -1.39
N LYS A 56 -14.41 -2.86 -1.01
CA LYS A 56 -15.23 -1.83 -1.66
C LYS A 56 -15.04 -0.50 -0.95
N VAL A 57 -13.99 0.22 -1.33
CA VAL A 57 -13.68 1.52 -0.73
C VAL A 57 -14.56 2.60 -1.38
N GLU A 58 -15.39 3.24 -0.57
CA GLU A 58 -16.29 4.32 -1.00
C GLU A 58 -16.02 5.65 -0.28
N THR A 59 -15.23 5.64 0.80
CA THR A 59 -14.98 6.83 1.63
C THR A 59 -13.52 6.94 2.05
N LEU A 60 -13.08 8.14 2.45
CA LEU A 60 -11.75 8.36 3.02
C LEU A 60 -11.51 7.51 4.27
N GLY A 61 -12.53 7.27 5.09
CA GLY A 61 -12.45 6.35 6.22
C GLY A 61 -12.23 4.90 5.77
N GLY A 62 -12.79 4.47 4.63
CA GLY A 62 -12.55 3.14 4.08
C GLY A 62 -11.10 2.91 3.64
N LEU A 63 -10.40 3.95 3.20
CA LEU A 63 -8.98 3.87 2.82
C LEU A 63 -8.07 3.49 4.00
N THR A 64 -8.50 3.70 5.26
CA THR A 64 -7.67 3.31 6.40
C THR A 64 -7.51 1.80 6.51
N GLU A 65 -8.54 1.03 6.11
CA GLU A 65 -8.46 -0.43 6.08
C GLU A 65 -7.43 -0.89 5.03
N LEU A 66 -7.45 -0.28 3.84
CA LEU A 66 -6.47 -0.57 2.79
C LEU A 66 -5.04 -0.19 3.20
N LEU A 67 -4.87 0.92 3.92
CA LEU A 67 -3.56 1.32 4.44
C LEU A 67 -3.00 0.30 5.45
N GLU A 68 -3.84 -0.24 6.32
CA GLU A 68 -3.41 -1.28 7.28
C GLU A 68 -3.02 -2.57 6.56
N GLU A 69 -3.75 -2.97 5.51
CA GLU A 69 -3.33 -4.11 4.67
C GLU A 69 -1.99 -3.86 3.96
N ALA A 70 -1.75 -2.64 3.47
CA ALA A 70 -0.46 -2.27 2.91
C ALA A 70 0.68 -2.37 3.94
N LYS A 71 0.45 -1.93 5.19
CA LYS A 71 1.42 -2.05 6.28
C LYS A 71 1.70 -3.50 6.67
N ASN A 72 0.68 -4.35 6.69
CA ASN A 72 0.82 -5.78 7.00
C ASN A 72 1.71 -6.51 5.98
N LEU A 73 1.71 -6.05 4.73
CA LEU A 73 2.52 -6.61 3.64
C LEU A 73 3.95 -6.07 3.60
N LEU A 74 4.34 -5.11 4.45
CA LEU A 74 5.69 -4.58 4.47
C LEU A 74 6.68 -5.55 5.14
N PRO A 75 7.60 -6.16 4.39
CA PRO A 75 8.60 -7.04 4.98
C PRO A 75 9.70 -6.22 5.69
N PRO A 76 10.48 -6.86 6.59
CA PRO A 76 11.68 -6.24 7.14
C PRO A 76 12.72 -5.98 6.03
N ILE A 77 13.48 -4.90 6.19
CA ILE A 77 14.57 -4.55 5.26
C ILE A 77 15.69 -5.61 5.41
N PRO A 78 16.14 -6.24 4.31
CA PRO A 78 17.22 -7.23 4.36
C PRO A 78 18.50 -6.70 5.01
N GLU A 79 19.04 -7.44 5.98
CA GLU A 79 20.33 -7.15 6.62
C GLU A 79 21.51 -7.47 5.69
N GLY A 80 22.66 -6.82 5.92
CA GLY A 80 23.85 -6.93 5.05
C GLY A 80 24.50 -8.32 5.02
N SER A 81 24.46 -9.07 6.12
CA SER A 81 25.18 -10.34 6.30
C SER A 81 24.37 -11.59 5.91
N LEU A 82 23.04 -11.54 5.94
CA LEU A 82 22.17 -12.70 5.70
C LEU A 82 21.80 -12.85 4.21
N TRP A 83 21.64 -14.08 3.74
CA TRP A 83 21.15 -14.41 2.39
C TRP A 83 19.92 -15.29 2.50
N LEU A 84 18.76 -14.66 2.61
CA LEU A 84 17.45 -15.30 2.63
C LEU A 84 16.82 -15.32 1.22
N PRO A 85 15.82 -16.18 0.95
CA PRO A 85 15.04 -16.10 -0.28
C PRO A 85 14.20 -14.83 -0.32
N TYR A 86 14.63 -13.83 -1.10
CA TYR A 86 14.01 -12.49 -1.12
C TYR A 86 12.79 -12.32 -2.02
N LEU A 87 12.45 -13.32 -2.83
CA LEU A 87 11.42 -13.16 -3.86
C LEU A 87 10.04 -12.87 -3.25
N GLY A 88 9.59 -13.68 -2.29
CA GLY A 88 8.29 -13.50 -1.63
C GLY A 88 8.15 -12.11 -1.01
N HIS A 89 9.06 -11.75 -0.10
CA HIS A 89 9.09 -10.42 0.51
C HIS A 89 9.11 -9.28 -0.52
N THR A 90 9.84 -9.45 -1.63
CA THR A 90 9.86 -8.40 -2.67
C THR A 90 8.51 -8.28 -3.38
N LEU A 91 7.79 -9.39 -3.58
CA LEU A 91 6.44 -9.38 -4.14
C LEU A 91 5.43 -8.75 -3.16
N ASP A 92 5.51 -9.09 -1.87
CA ASP A 92 4.67 -8.50 -0.83
C ASP A 92 4.88 -6.98 -0.73
N ALA A 93 6.14 -6.54 -0.75
CA ALA A 93 6.48 -5.12 -0.81
C ALA A 93 5.96 -4.43 -2.09
N GLY A 94 5.94 -5.15 -3.21
CA GLY A 94 5.35 -4.68 -4.46
C GLY A 94 3.83 -4.47 -4.33
N MET A 95 3.13 -5.41 -3.70
CA MET A 95 1.69 -5.28 -3.46
C MET A 95 1.38 -4.14 -2.48
N ALA A 96 2.13 -4.03 -1.39
CA ALA A 96 2.03 -2.92 -0.45
C ALA A 96 2.21 -1.56 -1.16
N THR A 97 3.12 -1.51 -2.14
CA THR A 97 3.34 -0.32 -2.96
C THR A 97 2.15 0.00 -3.85
N LEU A 98 1.53 -1.00 -4.49
CA LEU A 98 0.34 -0.79 -5.31
C LEU A 98 -0.86 -0.30 -4.49
N PHE A 99 -1.06 -0.85 -3.29
CA PHE A 99 -2.08 -0.34 -2.37
C PHE A 99 -1.78 1.09 -1.91
N ALA A 100 -0.53 1.41 -1.59
CA ALA A 100 -0.14 2.77 -1.20
C ALA A 100 -0.28 3.80 -2.33
N ASP A 101 -0.10 3.40 -3.60
CA ASP A 101 -0.24 4.30 -4.76
C ASP A 101 -1.71 4.50 -5.17
N GLU A 102 -2.59 3.58 -4.80
CA GLU A 102 -4.04 3.71 -5.04
C GLU A 102 -4.74 4.55 -3.97
N ILE A 103 -4.17 4.64 -2.75
CA ILE A 103 -4.60 5.52 -1.66
C ILE A 103 -4.21 6.97 -1.96
#